data_AF-A0A2N3EE00-F1
#
_entry.id   AF-A0A2N3EE00-F1
#
_cell.length_a   1.000
_cell.length_b   1.000
_cell.length_c   1.000
_cell.angle_alpha   90.00
_cell.angle_beta   90.00
_cell.angle_gamma   90.00
#
_symmetry.space_group_name_H-M   'P 1'
#
loop_
_entity.id
_entity.type
_entity.pdbx_description
1 polymer ?
#
loop_
_entity_poly.entity_id
_entity_poly.type
_entity_poly.pdbx_seq_one_letter_code
_entity_poly.pdbx_strand_id
1 'polypeptide(L)' 'MGIAFDTLGYSERLQTAGASKQLADEHARLARDMIIADLVTKEDLRNALDLALTRQTIQFGAITAITAGLLFAAISFIV' A
#
# COMPACT_ATOMS: atom_id res chain seq x y z
N MET A 1 9.17 5.71 1.29
CA MET A 1 8.53 6.79 0.52
C MET A 1 7.28 7.21 1.27
N GLY A 2 7.33 8.30 2.03
CA GLY A 2 6.14 8.85 2.70
C GLY A 2 5.51 9.89 1.79
N ILE A 3 4.20 9.83 1.60
CA ILE A 3 3.46 10.90 0.92
C ILE A 3 3.38 12.05 1.92
N ALA A 4 4.19 13.10 1.72
CA ALA A 4 4.15 14.30 2.53
C ALA A 4 3.22 15.31 1.84
N PHE A 5 2.11 15.64 2.50
CA PHE A 5 1.21 16.68 2.03
C PHE A 5 1.88 18.05 2.22
N ASP A 6 2.04 18.80 1.13
CA ASP A 6 2.61 20.15 1.15
C ASP A 6 1.55 21.17 1.63
N THR A 7 1.52 21.37 2.94
CA THR A 7 0.64 22.36 3.58
C THR A 7 0.98 23.79 3.20
N LEU A 8 2.25 24.08 2.89
CA LEU A 8 2.72 25.43 2.60
C LEU A 8 2.25 25.87 1.20
N GLY A 9 2.53 25.06 0.18
CA GLY A 9 2.05 25.34 -1.18
C GLY A 9 0.52 25.28 -1.30
N TYR A 10 -0.16 24.57 -0.39
CA TYR A 10 -1.62 24.61 -0.31
C TYR A 10 -2.13 25.93 0.28
N SER A 11 -1.56 26.40 1.40
CA SER A 11 -2.02 27.65 2.02
C SER A 11 -1.70 28.88 1.17
N GLU A 12 -0.57 28.90 0.47
CA GLU A 12 -0.20 29.96 -0.47
C GLU A 12 -1.17 30.06 -1.66
N ARG A 13 -1.61 28.92 -2.21
CA ARG A 13 -2.62 28.90 -3.27
C ARG A 13 -3.98 29.38 -2.79
N LEU A 14 -4.37 29.02 -1.56
CA LEU A 14 -5.62 29.50 -0.99
C LEU A 14 -5.59 31.01 -0.70
N GLN A 15 -4.45 31.53 -0.26
CA GLN A 15 -4.22 32.98 -0.08
C GLN A 15 -4.27 33.72 -1.42
N THR A 16 -3.67 33.15 -2.48
CA THR A 16 -3.72 33.72 -3.83
C THR A 16 -5.15 33.77 -4.38
N ALA A 17 -6.02 32.85 -3.97
CA ALA A 17 -7.45 32.85 -4.28
C ALA A 17 -8.28 33.82 -3.42
N GLY A 18 -7.64 34.59 -2.52
CA GLY A 18 -8.29 35.61 -1.70
C GLY A 18 -8.73 35.15 -0.30
N ALA A 19 -8.37 33.95 0.13
CA ALA A 19 -8.63 33.51 1.51
C ALA A 19 -7.70 34.23 2.50
N SER A 20 -8.20 34.54 3.70
CA SER A 20 -7.35 35.09 4.75
C SER A 20 -6.28 34.08 5.15
N LYS A 21 -5.08 34.56 5.51
CA LYS A 21 -3.94 33.70 5.88
C LYS A 21 -4.32 32.68 6.98
N GLN A 22 -5.05 33.13 7.99
CA GLN A 22 -5.51 32.27 9.08
C GLN A 22 -6.45 31.17 8.59
N LEU A 23 -7.40 31.50 7.70
CA LEU A 23 -8.29 30.50 7.11
C LEU A 23 -7.50 29.52 6.22
N ALA A 24 -6.55 30.02 5.44
CA ALA A 24 -5.73 29.21 4.56
C ALA A 24 -4.85 28.20 5.30
N ASP A 25 -4.22 28.62 6.40
CA ASP A 25 -3.36 27.75 7.20
C ASP A 25 -4.18 26.69 7.95
N GLU A 26 -5.36 27.04 8.48
CA GLU A 26 -6.26 26.05 9.12
C GLU A 26 -6.83 25.07 8.10
N HIS A 27 -7.19 25.53 6.91
CA HIS A 27 -7.68 24.67 5.84
C HIS A 27 -6.59 23.72 5.32
N ALA A 28 -5.34 24.18 5.25
CA ALA A 28 -4.19 23.34 4.92
C ALA A 28 -3.95 22.25 5.97
N ARG A 29 -4.11 22.59 7.26
CA ARG A 29 -3.93 21.68 8.38
C ARG A 29 -5.03 20.61 8.41
N LEU A 30 -6.29 21.01 8.26
CA LEU A 30 -7.43 20.09 8.12
C LEU A 30 -7.30 19.17 6.91
N ALA A 31 -6.90 19.71 5.75
CA ALA A 31 -6.70 18.92 4.54
C ALA A 31 -5.58 17.87 4.73
N ARG A 32 -4.46 18.26 5.36
CA ARG A 32 -3.39 17.34 5.74
C ARG A 32 -3.91 16.22 6.65
N ASP A 33 -4.61 16.59 7.70
CA ASP A 33 -5.02 15.64 8.72
C ASP A 33 -6.08 14.66 8.16
N MET A 34 -6.97 15.12 7.28
CA MET A 34 -7.92 14.26 6.58
C MET A 34 -7.23 13.33 5.57
N ILE A 35 -6.28 13.83 4.78
CA ILE A 35 -5.56 13.03 3.78
C ILE A 35 -4.65 12.01 4.44
N ILE A 36 -3.95 12.39 5.53
CA ILE A 36 -3.07 11.49 6.28
C ILE A 36 -3.86 10.48 7.12
N ALA A 37 -5.08 10.81 7.58
CA ALA A 37 -5.96 9.86 8.26
C ALA A 37 -6.42 8.71 7.34
N ASP A 38 -6.65 9.01 6.05
CA ASP A 38 -7.05 8.01 5.04
C ASP A 38 -5.86 7.30 4.36
N LEU A 39 -4.62 7.71 4.65
CA LEU A 39 -3.44 6.94 4.26
C LEU A 39 -3.43 5.66 5.11
N VAL A 40 -3.82 4.53 4.47
CA VAL A 40 -3.61 3.15 4.91
C VAL A 40 -2.48 3.12 5.92
N THR A 41 -2.81 2.81 7.18
CA THR A 41 -1.80 2.89 8.23
C THR A 41 -0.61 2.01 7.83
N LYS A 42 0.61 2.36 8.25
CA LYS A 42 1.77 1.51 7.94
C LYS A 42 1.54 0.05 8.37
N GLU A 43 0.70 -0.15 9.36
CA GLU A 43 0.26 -1.46 9.84
C GLU A 43 -0.70 -2.14 8.86
N ASP A 44 -1.71 -1.44 8.34
CA ASP A 44 -2.58 -1.99 7.29
C ASP A 44 -1.81 -2.36 6.02
N LEU A 45 -0.82 -1.54 5.62
CA LEU A 45 0.01 -1.83 4.47
C LEU A 45 0.91 -3.06 4.71
N ARG A 46 1.43 -3.21 5.93
CA ARG A 46 2.16 -4.41 6.35
C ARG A 46 1.27 -5.64 6.33
N ASN A 47 0.07 -5.56 6.90
CA ASN A 47 -0.89 -6.66 6.95
C ASN A 47 -1.31 -7.09 5.53
N ALA A 48 -1.56 -6.14 4.63
CA ALA A 48 -1.87 -6.43 3.24
C ALA A 48 -0.70 -7.10 2.50
N LEU A 49 0.53 -6.64 2.77
CA LEU A 49 1.74 -7.23 2.19
C LEU A 49 1.98 -8.65 2.72
N ASP A 50 1.87 -8.87 4.02
CA ASP A 50 2.04 -10.18 4.65
C ASP A 50 1.00 -11.19 4.15
N LEU A 51 -0.25 -10.74 3.97
CA LEU A 51 -1.30 -11.57 3.36
C LEU A 51 -0.96 -11.94 1.91
N ALA A 52 -0.49 -10.98 1.11
CA ALA A 52 -0.09 -11.20 -0.27
C ALA A 52 1.10 -12.17 -0.38
N LEU A 53 2.12 -11.98 0.46
CA LEU A 53 3.29 -12.87 0.54
C LEU A 53 2.88 -14.27 0.97
N THR A 54 2.04 -14.40 2.00
CA THR A 54 1.54 -15.70 2.47
C THR A 54 0.81 -16.45 1.36
N ARG A 55 -0.08 -15.75 0.64
CA ARG A 55 -0.81 -16.33 -0.50
C ARG A 55 0.16 -16.80 -1.60
N GLN A 56 1.17 -15.98 -1.90
CA GLN A 56 2.17 -16.30 -2.92
C GLN A 56 3.05 -17.50 -2.51
N THR A 57 3.47 -17.58 -1.25
CA THR A 57 4.21 -18.74 -0.72
C THR A 57 3.39 -20.02 -0.82
N ILE A 58 2.10 -19.97 -0.48
CA ILE A 58 1.20 -21.13 -0.62
C ILE A 58 1.09 -21.55 -2.09
N GLN A 59 0.93 -20.60 -3.01
CA GLN A 59 0.86 -20.90 -4.45
C GLN A 59 2.14 -21.56 -4.96
N PHE A 60 3.32 -21.03 -4.61
CA PHE A 60 4.59 -21.65 -5.00
C PHE A 60 4.80 -23.03 -4.38
N GLY A 61 4.39 -23.22 -3.11
CA GLY A 61 4.41 -24.53 -2.46
C GLY A 61 3.53 -25.55 -3.19
N ALA A 62 2.30 -25.16 -3.54
CA ALA A 62 1.38 -26.01 -4.27
C ALA A 62 1.91 -26.38 -5.67
N ILE A 63 2.42 -25.40 -6.42
CA ILE A 63 3.01 -25.65 -7.75
C ILE A 63 4.20 -26.60 -7.65
N THR A 64 5.08 -26.39 -6.67
CA THR A 64 6.24 -27.25 -6.44
C THR A 64 5.82 -28.68 -6.09
N ALA A 65 4.85 -28.84 -5.19
CA ALA A 65 4.35 -30.15 -4.79
C ALA A 65 3.69 -30.91 -5.95
N ILE A 66 2.86 -30.22 -6.76
CA ILE A 66 2.24 -30.80 -7.95
C ILE A 66 3.32 -31.23 -8.95
N THR A 67 4.29 -30.37 -9.22
CA THR A 67 5.35 -30.64 -10.20
C THR A 67 6.21 -31.83 -9.77
N ALA A 68 6.63 -31.87 -8.50
CA ALA A 68 7.37 -33.00 -7.95
C ALA A 68 6.55 -34.29 -8.03
N GLY A 69 5.27 -34.25 -7.64
CA GLY A 69 4.37 -35.40 -7.73
C GLY A 69 4.22 -35.94 -9.15
N LEU A 70 4.05 -35.07 -10.13
CA LEU A 70 3.97 -35.47 -11.55
C LEU A 70 5.29 -36.08 -12.05
N LEU A 71 6.43 -35.54 -11.66
CA LEU A 71 7.75 -36.10 -12.01
C LEU A 71 7.95 -37.50 -11.41
N PHE A 72 7.63 -37.67 -10.13
CA PHE A 72 7.72 -38.99 -9.48
C PHE A 72 6.81 -40.02 -10.14
N ALA A 73 5.55 -39.65 -10.42
CA ALA A 73 4.60 -40.54 -11.11
C ALA A 73 5.11 -40.95 -12.50
N ALA A 74 5.70 -40.02 -13.25
CA ALA A 74 6.28 -40.30 -14.57
C ALA A 74 7.48 -41.26 -14.49
N ILE A 75 8.37 -41.10 -13.50
CA ILE A 75 9.51 -42.00 -13.30
C ILE A 75 9.02 -43.42 -12.96
N SER A 76 8.05 -43.55 -12.05
CA SER A 76 7.46 -44.84 -11.67
C SER A 76 6.70 -45.53 -12.81
N PHE A 77 6.31 -44.81 -13.86
CA PHE A 77 5.70 -45.41 -15.04
C PHE A 77 6.74 -45.97 -16.03
N ILE A 78 7.97 -45.45 -16.00
CA ILE A 78 9.05 -45.81 -16.93
C ILE A 78 9.93 -46.94 -16.38
N VAL A 79 10.16 -46.99 -15.06
CA VAL A 79 10.98 -48.01 -14.36
C VAL A 79 10.10 -49.14 -13.86
#